data_AF-A0A3E0PZV1-F1
#
_entry.id   AF-A0A3E0PZV1-F1
#
_cell.length_a   1.000
_cell.length_b   1.000
_cell.length_c   1.000
_cell.angle_alpha   90.00
_cell.angle_beta   90.00
_cell.angle_gamma   90.00
#
_symmetry.space_group_name_H-M   'P 1'
#
loop_
_entity.id
_entity.type
_entity.pdbx_description
1 polymer ?
#
loop_
_entity_poly.entity_id
_entity_poly.type
_entity_poly.pdbx_seq_one_letter_code
_entity_poly.pdbx_strand_id
1 'polypeptide(L)'
;MTKSVVDRSKHVMRRLIQRLLLTAFLVLQAGGIACAESYFVSPSGDDRGTGWNDDPWRTIQAAVNRLKPGDELNVRGGKYREHVDLGVSGTEAQPITIRSHPGEQATLDGGSFLARDCSYLRIEGFRVVGTRGNRAGIEVTGSGGFVEVVNNILYAPRGHSIVFLNRPRETVIDYNCYFTRSGETPGKNSIIADPLFEDVAKHNFRLLPGSPCIDAGVTLPGVARDFEGTELYSGGEENADSLPDIGAFEFVRATQETGVSRRLGE
;
A
#
# COMPACT_ATOMS: atom_id res chain seq x y z
N MET A 1 -35.09 10.02 71.49
CA MET A 1 -33.84 10.28 70.74
C MET A 1 -33.51 9.25 69.64
N THR A 2 -34.46 8.42 69.17
CA THR A 2 -34.14 7.24 68.34
C THR A 2 -34.59 7.29 66.87
N LYS A 3 -35.52 8.18 66.47
CA LYS A 3 -35.98 8.28 65.07
C LYS A 3 -35.02 9.05 64.14
N SER A 4 -34.29 10.04 64.66
CA SER A 4 -33.41 10.94 63.88
C SER A 4 -32.16 10.24 63.31
N VAL A 5 -31.63 9.25 64.03
CA VAL A 5 -30.44 8.49 63.63
C VAL A 5 -30.75 7.50 62.50
N VAL A 6 -31.94 6.87 62.54
CA VAL A 6 -32.38 5.91 61.51
C VAL A 6 -32.66 6.59 60.17
N ASP A 7 -33.16 7.82 60.17
CA ASP A 7 -33.54 8.53 58.95
C ASP A 7 -32.33 9.12 58.20
N ARG A 8 -31.31 9.59 58.94
CA ARG A 8 -30.01 9.99 58.36
C ARG A 8 -29.28 8.82 57.70
N SER A 9 -29.36 7.62 58.28
CA SER A 9 -28.73 6.41 57.73
C SER A 9 -29.35 6.00 56.38
N LYS A 10 -30.68 6.10 56.24
CA LYS A 10 -31.39 5.78 54.98
C LYS A 10 -31.09 6.77 53.85
N HIS A 11 -30.90 8.05 54.18
CA HIS A 11 -30.56 9.09 53.20
C HIS A 11 -29.11 9.03 52.73
N VAL A 12 -28.17 8.66 53.62
CA VAL A 12 -26.75 8.42 53.25
C VAL A 12 -26.62 7.16 52.41
N MET A 13 -27.37 6.08 52.74
CA MET A 13 -27.36 4.83 51.97
C MET A 13 -27.96 4.98 50.57
N ARG A 14 -29.04 5.77 50.40
CA ARG A 14 -29.60 6.11 49.08
C ARG A 14 -28.64 6.93 48.21
N ARG A 15 -27.87 7.86 48.80
CA ARG A 15 -26.85 8.64 48.09
C ARG A 15 -25.59 7.83 47.76
N LEU A 16 -25.24 6.81 48.55
CA LEU A 16 -24.18 5.85 48.22
C LEU A 16 -24.59 4.89 47.10
N ILE A 17 -25.82 4.38 47.10
CA ILE A 17 -26.33 3.48 46.04
C ILE A 17 -26.52 4.24 44.72
N GLN A 18 -26.94 5.51 44.73
CA GLN A 18 -26.99 6.36 43.53
C GLN A 18 -25.61 6.77 43.00
N ARG A 19 -24.55 6.77 43.83
CA ARG A 19 -23.17 7.05 43.38
C ARG A 19 -22.43 5.77 42.95
N LEU A 20 -22.73 4.62 43.54
CA LEU A 20 -22.25 3.31 43.07
C LEU A 20 -22.92 2.85 41.77
N LEU A 21 -24.11 3.37 41.43
CA LEU A 21 -24.77 3.14 40.14
C LEU A 21 -24.35 4.13 39.03
N LEU A 22 -23.48 5.12 39.32
CA LEU A 22 -22.91 6.03 38.32
C LEU A 22 -21.42 5.79 38.03
N THR A 23 -20.69 5.04 38.86
CA THR A 23 -19.32 4.57 38.58
C THR A 23 -19.23 3.10 38.13
N ALA A 24 -20.38 2.42 37.98
CA ALA A 24 -20.50 1.15 37.26
C ALA A 24 -20.97 1.34 35.80
N PHE A 25 -20.98 2.57 35.29
CA PHE A 25 -20.85 2.84 33.85
C PHE A 25 -19.35 2.88 33.49
N LEU A 26 -18.61 1.91 34.03
CA LEU A 26 -17.24 1.64 33.66
C LEU A 26 -17.30 0.90 32.32
N VAL A 27 -17.16 1.67 31.26
CA VAL A 27 -16.58 1.28 29.98
C VAL A 27 -16.94 -0.15 29.55
N LEU A 28 -18.18 -0.35 29.12
CA LEU A 28 -18.38 -1.17 27.94
C LEU A 28 -18.37 -0.23 26.73
N GLN A 29 -17.22 0.42 26.48
CA GLN A 29 -16.89 0.66 25.09
C GLN A 29 -16.70 -0.74 24.51
N ALA A 30 -17.79 -1.29 23.99
CA ALA A 30 -17.69 -2.12 22.82
C ALA A 30 -17.02 -1.23 21.78
N GLY A 31 -15.68 -1.19 21.81
CA GLY A 31 -14.91 -1.01 20.60
C GLY A 31 -15.37 -2.14 19.73
N GLY A 32 -16.43 -1.88 18.95
CA GLY A 32 -16.76 -2.74 17.84
C GLY A 32 -15.45 -2.92 17.12
N ILE A 33 -15.00 -4.16 17.01
CA ILE A 33 -13.96 -4.49 16.06
C ILE A 33 -14.60 -4.12 14.73
N ALA A 34 -14.39 -2.87 14.30
CA ALA A 34 -14.69 -2.48 12.94
C ALA A 34 -13.80 -3.41 12.14
N CYS A 35 -14.44 -4.34 11.43
CA CYS A 35 -13.73 -5.24 10.56
C CYS A 35 -12.97 -4.35 9.58
N ALA A 36 -11.69 -4.66 9.35
CA ALA A 36 -10.94 -4.06 8.27
C ALA A 36 -11.76 -4.15 6.99
N GLU A 37 -12.11 -3.02 6.39
CA GLU A 37 -12.86 -2.97 5.14
C GLU A 37 -11.89 -2.88 3.97
N SER A 38 -12.27 -3.48 2.84
CA SER A 38 -11.52 -3.39 1.58
C SER A 38 -12.25 -2.45 0.63
N TYR A 39 -11.61 -1.31 0.33
CA TYR A 39 -12.11 -0.32 -0.61
C TYR A 39 -11.32 -0.33 -1.92
N PHE A 40 -11.92 0.26 -2.95
CA PHE A 40 -11.42 0.24 -4.30
C PHE A 40 -11.41 1.64 -4.91
N VAL A 41 -10.35 1.92 -5.66
CA VAL A 41 -10.23 3.09 -6.53
C VAL A 41 -10.03 2.61 -7.96
N SER A 42 -10.69 3.26 -8.92
CA SER A 42 -10.52 2.99 -10.36
C SER A 42 -10.61 4.29 -11.15
N PRO A 43 -9.88 4.48 -12.27
CA PRO A 43 -9.98 5.70 -13.07
C PRO A 43 -11.40 5.96 -13.62
N SER A 44 -12.23 4.92 -13.70
CA SER A 44 -13.64 5.00 -14.14
C SER A 44 -14.66 5.13 -13.00
N GLY A 45 -14.21 5.21 -11.74
CA GLY A 45 -15.09 5.27 -10.56
C GLY A 45 -15.78 6.64 -10.38
N ASP A 46 -16.44 6.79 -9.22
CA ASP A 46 -17.07 8.06 -8.77
C ASP A 46 -16.67 8.37 -7.32
N ASP A 47 -16.12 9.56 -7.07
CA ASP A 47 -15.71 10.01 -5.72
C ASP A 47 -16.88 10.22 -4.74
N ARG A 48 -18.12 10.14 -5.25
CA ARG A 48 -19.36 10.11 -4.45
C ARG A 48 -19.85 8.70 -4.12
N GLY A 49 -19.25 7.68 -4.71
CA GLY A 49 -19.57 6.28 -4.47
C GLY A 49 -19.22 5.82 -3.06
N THR A 50 -19.49 4.55 -2.82
CA THR A 50 -19.25 3.85 -1.55
C THR A 50 -17.80 3.42 -1.38
N GLY A 51 -17.05 3.28 -2.48
CA GLY A 51 -15.70 2.73 -2.49
C GLY A 51 -15.68 1.21 -2.49
N TRP A 52 -16.82 0.53 -2.62
CA TRP A 52 -16.87 -0.92 -2.79
C TRP A 52 -16.40 -1.33 -4.17
N ASN A 53 -16.16 -2.63 -4.37
CA ASN A 53 -15.61 -3.14 -5.62
C ASN A 53 -16.48 -2.82 -6.85
N ASP A 54 -17.80 -2.87 -6.69
CA ASP A 54 -18.80 -2.57 -7.72
C ASP A 54 -19.16 -1.08 -7.83
N ASP A 55 -18.71 -0.26 -6.88
CA ASP A 55 -18.90 1.19 -6.84
C ASP A 55 -17.63 1.90 -6.31
N PRO A 56 -16.50 1.78 -7.04
CA PRO A 56 -15.20 2.27 -6.58
C PRO A 56 -15.14 3.80 -6.63
N TRP A 57 -14.31 4.39 -5.77
CA TRP A 57 -13.97 5.80 -5.89
C TRP A 57 -13.12 6.06 -7.14
N ARG A 58 -13.15 7.29 -7.65
CA ARG A 58 -12.37 7.65 -8.85
C ARG A 58 -10.92 7.98 -8.52
N THR A 59 -10.74 8.69 -7.41
CA THR A 59 -9.47 9.31 -7.03
C THR A 59 -8.91 8.69 -5.78
N ILE A 60 -7.58 8.58 -5.73
CA ILE A 60 -6.90 8.04 -4.55
C ILE A 60 -7.08 9.01 -3.38
N GLN A 61 -7.08 10.33 -3.63
CA GLN A 61 -7.29 11.32 -2.57
C GLN A 61 -8.69 11.19 -1.92
N ALA A 62 -9.74 10.97 -2.71
CA ALA A 62 -11.08 10.77 -2.14
C ALA A 62 -11.12 9.54 -1.23
N ALA A 63 -10.44 8.47 -1.61
CA ALA A 63 -10.38 7.25 -0.84
C ALA A 63 -9.66 7.43 0.49
N VAL A 64 -8.41 7.95 0.47
CA VAL A 64 -7.60 8.09 1.70
C VAL A 64 -8.27 8.99 2.73
N ASN A 65 -9.04 10.00 2.31
CA ASN A 65 -9.82 10.86 3.20
C ASN A 65 -10.90 10.12 4.01
N ARG A 66 -11.23 8.87 3.66
CA ARG A 66 -12.31 8.07 4.26
C ARG A 66 -11.82 6.83 5.01
N LEU A 67 -10.56 6.44 4.80
CA LEU A 67 -9.99 5.26 5.44
C LEU A 67 -9.88 5.44 6.95
N LYS A 68 -10.03 4.32 7.66
CA LYS A 68 -9.87 4.19 9.10
C LYS A 68 -8.79 3.16 9.41
N PRO A 69 -8.24 3.14 10.64
CA PRO A 69 -7.27 2.12 11.03
C PRO A 69 -7.75 0.70 10.71
N GLY A 70 -6.90 -0.06 10.01
CA GLY A 70 -7.18 -1.42 9.58
C GLY A 70 -7.69 -1.55 8.15
N ASP A 71 -8.19 -0.47 7.55
CA ASP A 71 -8.73 -0.52 6.20
C ASP A 71 -7.65 -0.80 5.14
N GLU A 72 -8.10 -1.39 4.04
CA GLU A 72 -7.31 -1.65 2.86
C GLU A 72 -7.85 -0.88 1.66
N LEU A 73 -6.97 -0.19 0.94
CA LEU A 73 -7.28 0.49 -0.31
C LEU A 73 -6.60 -0.22 -1.49
N ASN A 74 -7.43 -0.86 -2.33
CA ASN A 74 -7.05 -1.50 -3.57
C ASN A 74 -7.19 -0.53 -4.75
N VAL A 75 -6.09 -0.02 -5.25
CA VAL A 75 -6.07 0.89 -6.39
C VAL A 75 -5.98 0.08 -7.69
N ARG A 76 -7.07 0.02 -8.45
CA ARG A 76 -7.17 -0.68 -9.73
C ARG A 76 -6.18 -0.10 -10.75
N GLY A 77 -5.86 -0.92 -11.74
CA GLY A 77 -4.97 -0.62 -12.84
C GLY A 77 -5.38 0.64 -13.58
N GLY A 78 -4.42 1.53 -13.79
CA GLY A 78 -4.74 2.81 -14.41
C GLY A 78 -3.70 3.90 -14.18
N LYS A 79 -3.93 5.04 -14.82
CA LYS A 79 -3.12 6.25 -14.66
C LYS A 79 -3.80 7.21 -13.70
N TYR A 80 -3.11 7.55 -12.63
CA TYR A 80 -3.54 8.51 -11.62
C TYR A 80 -2.63 9.73 -11.68
N ARG A 81 -3.20 10.91 -11.92
CA ARG A 81 -2.47 12.18 -12.02
C ARG A 81 -2.79 13.05 -10.82
N GLU A 82 -2.40 12.55 -9.65
CA GLU A 82 -2.78 13.13 -8.37
C GLU A 82 -1.55 13.34 -7.48
N HIS A 83 -1.57 14.42 -6.70
CA HIS A 83 -0.68 14.57 -5.55
C HIS A 83 -1.49 14.25 -4.31
N VAL A 84 -1.33 13.02 -3.81
CA VAL A 84 -2.11 12.47 -2.72
C VAL A 84 -1.44 12.83 -1.40
N ASP A 85 -2.12 13.63 -0.57
CA ASP A 85 -1.80 13.76 0.84
C ASP A 85 -2.54 12.65 1.60
N LEU A 86 -1.79 11.71 2.17
CA LEU A 86 -2.39 10.56 2.83
C LEU A 86 -3.22 11.00 4.04
N GLY A 87 -2.71 11.92 4.86
CA GLY A 87 -3.43 12.55 5.96
C GLY A 87 -4.10 11.60 6.98
N VAL A 88 -3.81 10.30 6.92
CA VAL A 88 -4.43 9.25 7.74
C VAL A 88 -3.36 8.42 8.44
N SER A 89 -3.75 7.73 9.50
CA SER A 89 -2.87 6.83 10.23
C SER A 89 -3.62 5.58 10.64
N GLY A 90 -2.95 4.45 10.55
CA GLY A 90 -3.39 3.24 11.21
C GLY A 90 -3.00 3.24 12.69
N THR A 91 -3.06 2.05 13.26
CA THR A 91 -2.45 1.74 14.57
C THR A 91 -1.56 0.51 14.41
N GLU A 92 -0.73 0.22 15.42
CA GLU A 92 0.08 -1.00 15.44
C GLU A 92 -0.76 -2.28 15.23
N ALA A 93 -1.93 -2.34 15.85
CA ALA A 93 -2.84 -3.48 15.73
C ALA A 93 -3.67 -3.46 14.43
N GLN A 94 -3.82 -2.29 13.80
CA GLN A 94 -4.68 -2.07 12.64
C GLN A 94 -4.01 -1.07 11.68
N PRO A 95 -2.92 -1.47 10.99
CA PRO A 95 -2.28 -0.62 9.99
C PRO A 95 -3.21 -0.42 8.79
N ILE A 96 -3.04 0.68 8.06
CA ILE A 96 -3.76 0.92 6.81
C ILE A 96 -2.86 0.51 5.65
N THR A 97 -3.39 -0.31 4.72
CA THR A 97 -2.67 -0.69 3.50
C THR A 97 -3.23 0.03 2.30
N ILE A 98 -2.38 0.70 1.55
CA ILE A 98 -2.69 1.32 0.27
C ILE A 98 -1.83 0.60 -0.77
N ARG A 99 -2.47 -0.09 -1.70
CA ARG A 99 -1.78 -0.94 -2.66
C ARG A 99 -2.30 -0.75 -4.08
N SER A 100 -1.46 -1.01 -5.07
CA SER A 100 -1.98 -1.43 -6.37
C SER A 100 -2.77 -2.73 -6.17
N HIS A 101 -3.94 -2.85 -6.78
CA HIS A 101 -4.74 -4.05 -6.64
C HIS A 101 -3.94 -5.28 -7.10
N PRO A 102 -3.99 -6.41 -6.38
CA PRO A 102 -3.36 -7.66 -6.78
C PRO A 102 -3.59 -8.01 -8.26
N GLY A 103 -2.50 -8.19 -9.01
CA GLY A 103 -2.59 -8.41 -10.44
C GLY A 103 -3.10 -7.19 -11.21
N GLU A 104 -2.85 -5.98 -10.74
CA GLU A 104 -3.08 -4.75 -11.50
C GLU A 104 -2.03 -3.70 -11.20
N GLN A 105 -1.84 -2.75 -12.13
CA GLN A 105 -0.85 -1.69 -11.97
C GLN A 105 -1.47 -0.31 -11.86
N ALA A 106 -1.56 0.21 -10.63
CA ALA A 106 -1.79 1.64 -10.46
C ALA A 106 -0.49 2.41 -10.74
N THR A 107 -0.55 3.35 -11.68
CA THR A 107 0.58 4.21 -12.04
C THR A 107 0.27 5.65 -11.63
N LEU A 108 1.06 6.22 -10.72
CA LEU A 108 1.10 7.67 -10.51
C LEU A 108 1.92 8.32 -11.62
N ASP A 109 1.25 8.99 -12.57
CA ASP A 109 1.87 9.60 -13.75
C ASP A 109 2.03 11.12 -13.55
N GLY A 110 3.21 11.52 -13.10
CA GLY A 110 3.49 12.87 -12.62
C GLY A 110 2.88 13.16 -11.24
N GLY A 111 2.26 12.16 -10.61
CA GLY A 111 1.69 12.23 -9.28
C GLY A 111 2.70 11.97 -8.16
N SER A 112 2.23 12.04 -6.91
CA SER A 112 3.05 11.73 -5.73
C SER A 112 2.21 11.27 -4.54
N PHE A 113 2.81 10.49 -3.65
CA PHE A 113 2.29 10.28 -2.29
C PHE A 113 3.03 11.14 -1.28
N LEU A 114 2.29 11.68 -0.31
CA LEU A 114 2.83 12.42 0.81
C LEU A 114 2.24 11.88 2.11
N ALA A 115 3.09 11.28 2.93
CA ALA A 115 2.79 10.84 4.28
C ALA A 115 3.43 11.83 5.27
N ARG A 116 2.71 12.90 5.63
CA ARG A 116 3.17 13.88 6.63
C ARG A 116 2.56 13.59 8.00
N ASP A 117 3.40 13.40 9.01
CA ASP A 117 2.99 13.08 10.39
C ASP A 117 2.05 11.85 10.48
N CYS A 118 2.12 10.97 9.49
CA CYS A 118 1.31 9.75 9.41
C CYS A 118 2.03 8.58 10.07
N SER A 119 1.28 7.62 10.63
CA SER A 119 1.84 6.39 11.21
C SER A 119 1.09 5.13 10.81
N TYR A 120 1.77 3.98 10.86
CA TYR A 120 1.20 2.66 10.58
C TYR A 120 0.48 2.58 9.22
N LEU A 121 1.21 2.99 8.18
CA LEU A 121 0.75 2.98 6.80
C LEU A 121 1.65 2.05 5.99
N ARG A 122 1.08 1.40 4.98
CA ARG A 122 1.81 0.64 3.98
C ARG A 122 1.45 1.12 2.58
N ILE A 123 2.45 1.46 1.78
CA ILE A 123 2.33 1.88 0.38
C ILE A 123 3.06 0.85 -0.49
N GLU A 124 2.31 0.07 -1.26
CA GLU A 124 2.89 -1.07 -1.99
C GLU A 124 2.43 -1.25 -3.44
N GLY A 125 3.33 -1.80 -4.27
CA GLY A 125 3.03 -2.25 -5.63
C GLY A 125 2.87 -1.12 -6.67
N PHE A 126 3.04 0.15 -6.30
CA PHE A 126 2.82 1.26 -7.21
C PHE A 126 3.96 1.44 -8.21
N ARG A 127 3.60 1.89 -9.40
CA ARG A 127 4.54 2.54 -10.31
C ARG A 127 4.41 4.05 -10.18
N VAL A 128 5.50 4.73 -9.88
CA VAL A 128 5.54 6.21 -9.87
C VAL A 128 6.46 6.67 -10.97
N VAL A 129 5.93 7.42 -11.94
CA VAL A 129 6.65 7.87 -13.12
C VAL A 129 6.53 9.38 -13.29
N GLY A 130 7.51 9.99 -13.96
CA GLY A 130 7.38 11.36 -14.43
C GLY A 130 7.45 12.42 -13.32
N THR A 131 8.07 12.10 -12.19
CA THR A 131 8.40 13.10 -11.17
C THR A 131 9.39 14.11 -11.77
N ARG A 132 9.10 15.41 -11.62
CA ARG A 132 9.89 16.51 -12.19
C ARG A 132 10.20 17.54 -11.13
N GLY A 133 11.38 18.17 -11.25
CA GLY A 133 11.82 19.20 -10.33
C GLY A 133 12.12 18.63 -8.94
N ASN A 134 11.77 19.37 -7.89
CA ASN A 134 12.15 19.04 -6.52
C ASN A 134 11.12 18.17 -5.76
N ARG A 135 10.07 17.69 -6.42
CA ARG A 135 9.05 16.84 -5.79
C ARG A 135 9.43 15.36 -5.97
N ALA A 136 9.38 14.59 -4.89
CA ALA A 136 9.62 13.16 -4.96
C ALA A 136 8.34 12.41 -5.34
N GLY A 137 8.50 11.17 -5.82
CA GLY A 137 7.36 10.29 -6.09
C GLY A 137 6.64 9.89 -4.81
N ILE A 138 7.40 9.63 -3.75
CA ILE A 138 6.87 9.36 -2.41
C ILE A 138 7.63 10.24 -1.41
N GLU A 139 6.90 10.90 -0.52
CA GLU A 139 7.47 11.75 0.53
C GLU A 139 6.97 11.25 1.89
N VAL A 140 7.87 10.86 2.78
CA VAL A 140 7.53 10.49 4.16
C VAL A 140 8.21 11.48 5.10
N THR A 141 7.40 12.29 5.80
CA THR A 141 7.88 13.47 6.51
C THR A 141 7.22 13.67 7.86
N GLY A 142 7.86 14.48 8.71
CA GLY A 142 7.32 14.82 10.03
C GLY A 142 7.69 13.80 11.10
N SER A 143 6.89 13.74 12.16
CA SER A 143 7.19 13.02 13.41
C SER A 143 6.51 11.65 13.55
N GLY A 144 5.74 11.26 12.54
CA GLY A 144 5.11 9.94 12.44
C GLY A 144 6.13 8.81 12.28
N GLY A 145 5.65 7.57 12.26
CA GLY A 145 6.51 6.40 12.15
C GLY A 145 5.79 5.13 11.72
N PHE A 146 6.52 4.04 11.53
CA PHE A 146 5.96 2.76 11.08
C PHE A 146 5.25 2.89 9.72
N VAL A 147 5.86 3.66 8.83
CA VAL A 147 5.43 3.73 7.42
C VAL A 147 6.26 2.75 6.62
N GLU A 148 5.62 1.94 5.82
CA GLU A 148 6.25 0.95 4.95
C GLU A 148 6.06 1.37 3.50
N VAL A 149 7.16 1.50 2.75
CA VAL A 149 7.14 1.77 1.31
C VAL A 149 7.87 0.62 0.63
N VAL A 150 7.13 -0.28 -0.02
CA VAL A 150 7.68 -1.56 -0.49
C VAL A 150 7.13 -2.02 -1.83
N ASN A 151 7.93 -2.76 -2.59
CA ASN A 151 7.54 -3.33 -3.89
C ASN A 151 7.07 -2.29 -4.92
N ASN A 152 7.61 -1.07 -4.88
CA ASN A 152 7.27 -0.01 -5.84
C ASN A 152 8.37 0.14 -6.89
N ILE A 153 7.99 0.48 -8.13
CA ILE A 153 8.94 0.98 -9.14
C ILE A 153 8.84 2.51 -9.20
N LEU A 154 9.94 3.18 -8.89
CA LEU A 154 10.04 4.64 -8.79
C LEU A 154 10.95 5.15 -9.90
N TYR A 155 10.32 5.47 -11.03
CA TYR A 155 10.97 5.88 -12.27
C TYR A 155 11.00 7.41 -12.40
N ALA A 156 12.07 7.99 -11.86
CA ALA A 156 12.29 9.42 -11.69
C ALA A 156 13.60 9.91 -12.33
N PRO A 157 13.88 9.65 -13.63
CA PRO A 157 15.19 9.95 -14.24
C PRO A 157 15.59 11.43 -14.22
N ARG A 158 14.65 12.33 -13.94
CA ARG A 158 14.84 13.78 -13.89
C ARG A 158 14.45 14.42 -12.54
N GLY A 159 14.12 13.61 -11.54
CA GLY A 159 13.60 14.07 -10.25
C GLY A 159 14.17 13.26 -9.09
N HIS A 160 13.43 13.22 -7.99
CA HIS A 160 13.67 12.34 -6.84
C HIS A 160 12.63 11.21 -6.83
N SER A 161 13.02 10.02 -6.36
CA SER A 161 12.12 8.88 -6.23
C SER A 161 11.44 8.92 -4.87
N ILE A 162 12.22 8.95 -3.78
CA ILE A 162 11.70 9.14 -2.43
C ILE A 162 12.46 10.25 -1.71
N VAL A 163 11.71 11.05 -0.94
CA VAL A 163 12.30 12.04 -0.02
C VAL A 163 11.85 11.78 1.41
N PHE A 164 12.82 11.77 2.32
CA PHE A 164 12.60 11.73 3.77
C PHE A 164 12.99 13.07 4.38
N LEU A 165 12.03 13.73 5.03
CA LEU A 165 12.31 14.96 5.78
C LEU A 165 11.90 14.74 7.23
N ASN A 166 12.83 14.95 8.17
CA ASN A 166 12.64 14.79 9.62
C ASN A 166 12.48 13.36 10.16
N ARG A 167 13.30 12.40 9.69
CA ARG A 167 13.55 11.07 10.31
C ARG A 167 12.32 10.45 11.02
N PRO A 168 11.29 10.02 10.26
CA PRO A 168 10.19 9.26 10.83
C PRO A 168 10.72 8.01 11.53
N ARG A 169 10.03 7.59 12.60
CA ARG A 169 10.50 6.46 13.43
C ARG A 169 10.15 5.13 12.76
N GLU A 170 11.09 4.18 12.76
CA GLU A 170 10.79 2.78 12.42
C GLU A 170 10.12 2.60 11.04
N THR A 171 10.41 3.50 10.11
CA THR A 171 9.95 3.44 8.71
C THR A 171 10.79 2.42 7.94
N VAL A 172 10.12 1.53 7.21
CA VAL A 172 10.75 0.51 6.37
C VAL A 172 10.57 0.91 4.91
N ILE A 173 11.67 1.04 4.19
CA ILE A 173 11.67 1.37 2.77
C ILE A 173 12.54 0.34 2.10
N ASP A 174 11.92 -0.69 1.53
CA ASP A 174 12.68 -1.82 1.04
C ASP A 174 12.01 -2.50 -0.15
N TYR A 175 12.73 -3.33 -0.88
CA TYR A 175 12.23 -4.00 -2.08
C TYR A 175 11.62 -3.03 -3.12
N ASN A 176 12.14 -1.81 -3.24
CA ASN A 176 11.72 -0.89 -4.31
C ASN A 176 12.80 -0.83 -5.40
N CYS A 177 12.38 -0.57 -6.63
CA CYS A 177 13.25 -0.35 -7.78
C CYS A 177 13.33 1.17 -8.05
N TYR A 178 14.52 1.77 -7.90
CA TYR A 178 14.77 3.20 -8.04
C TYR A 178 15.55 3.50 -9.32
N PHE A 179 14.95 4.29 -10.20
CA PHE A 179 15.66 4.86 -11.33
C PHE A 179 15.61 6.38 -11.26
N THR A 180 16.63 6.99 -10.66
CA THR A 180 16.64 8.41 -10.31
C THR A 180 18.04 9.01 -10.41
N ARG A 181 18.10 10.35 -10.44
CA ARG A 181 19.33 11.10 -10.69
C ARG A 181 20.27 11.12 -9.47
N SER A 182 19.75 11.18 -8.25
CA SER A 182 20.55 11.12 -7.01
C SER A 182 19.69 11.11 -5.73
N GLY A 183 20.32 10.75 -4.61
CA GLY A 183 19.87 11.11 -3.26
C GLY A 183 19.08 10.05 -2.50
N GLU A 184 18.93 8.84 -3.05
CA GLU A 184 18.20 7.76 -2.37
C GLU A 184 19.08 7.07 -1.34
N THR A 185 18.51 6.79 -0.17
CA THR A 185 19.08 5.84 0.79
C THR A 185 18.20 4.59 0.73
N PRO A 186 18.48 3.67 -0.21
CA PRO A 186 17.61 2.52 -0.45
C PRO A 186 17.67 1.56 0.74
N GLY A 187 16.60 0.79 0.94
CA GLY A 187 16.63 -0.37 1.82
C GLY A 187 17.62 -1.43 1.33
N LYS A 188 17.91 -2.39 2.20
CA LYS A 188 18.90 -3.45 1.92
C LYS A 188 18.58 -4.27 0.67
N ASN A 189 17.31 -4.55 0.42
CA ASN A 189 16.82 -5.38 -0.69
C ASN A 189 16.27 -4.51 -1.83
N SER A 190 16.44 -3.20 -1.75
CA SER A 190 16.07 -2.28 -2.83
C SER A 190 17.14 -2.22 -3.91
N ILE A 191 16.71 -1.88 -5.12
CA ILE A 191 17.55 -1.82 -6.31
C ILE A 191 17.67 -0.38 -6.78
N ILE A 192 18.89 0.13 -6.96
CA ILE A 192 19.14 1.39 -7.69
C ILE A 192 19.67 1.04 -9.07
N ALA A 193 18.78 0.92 -10.04
CA ALA A 193 19.11 0.62 -11.43
C ALA A 193 17.94 0.96 -12.35
N ASP A 194 18.21 1.04 -13.65
CA ASP A 194 17.15 1.16 -14.65
C ASP A 194 16.29 -0.13 -14.64
N PRO A 195 14.95 -0.04 -14.47
CA PRO A 195 14.07 -1.19 -14.56
C PRO A 195 13.99 -1.81 -15.97
N LEU A 196 14.62 -1.19 -16.98
CA LEU A 196 14.62 -1.66 -18.37
C LEU A 196 13.20 -1.84 -18.91
N PHE A 197 12.43 -0.75 -18.92
CA PHE A 197 11.08 -0.76 -19.48
C PHE A 197 11.09 -0.82 -21.01
N GLU A 198 10.12 -1.54 -21.59
CA GLU A 198 9.99 -1.74 -23.04
C GLU A 198 9.80 -0.43 -23.84
N ASP A 199 8.83 0.42 -23.46
CA ASP A 199 8.60 1.71 -24.12
C ASP A 199 7.92 2.71 -23.16
N VAL A 200 8.75 3.41 -22.37
CA VAL A 200 8.33 4.46 -21.43
C VAL A 200 7.52 5.56 -22.13
N ALA A 201 7.85 5.93 -23.36
CA ALA A 201 7.21 7.03 -24.08
C ALA A 201 5.77 6.70 -24.47
N LYS A 202 5.48 5.42 -24.71
CA LYS A 202 4.12 4.90 -24.95
C LYS A 202 3.43 4.40 -23.68
N HIS A 203 4.03 4.59 -22.50
CA HIS A 203 3.57 4.03 -21.23
C HIS A 203 3.50 2.50 -21.23
N ASN A 204 4.32 1.83 -22.04
CA ASN A 204 4.55 0.40 -21.95
C ASN A 204 5.71 0.16 -20.99
N PHE A 205 5.37 -0.25 -19.78
CA PHE A 205 6.32 -0.40 -18.67
C PHE A 205 6.51 -1.87 -18.29
N ARG A 206 6.38 -2.77 -19.26
CA ARG A 206 6.84 -4.16 -19.10
C ARG A 206 8.34 -4.18 -18.92
N LEU A 207 8.81 -5.08 -18.08
CA LEU A 207 10.24 -5.32 -17.90
C LEU A 207 10.79 -6.05 -19.13
N LEU A 208 11.91 -5.58 -19.66
CA LEU A 208 12.67 -6.27 -20.69
C LEU A 208 13.53 -7.40 -20.08
N PRO A 209 13.92 -8.41 -20.88
CA PRO A 209 14.87 -9.43 -20.44
C PRO A 209 16.14 -8.80 -19.86
N GLY A 210 16.57 -9.28 -18.68
CA GLY A 210 17.74 -8.76 -17.97
C GLY A 210 17.47 -7.55 -17.07
N SER A 211 16.19 -7.16 -16.90
CA SER A 211 15.81 -6.17 -15.90
C SER A 211 16.25 -6.61 -14.50
N PRO A 212 16.83 -5.70 -13.69
CA PRO A 212 17.20 -6.02 -12.33
C PRO A 212 15.99 -6.19 -11.41
N CYS A 213 14.80 -5.72 -11.82
CA CYS A 213 13.59 -5.83 -11.03
C CYS A 213 12.92 -7.22 -11.18
N ILE A 214 13.45 -8.11 -12.05
CA ILE A 214 12.95 -9.48 -12.23
C ILE A 214 13.36 -10.36 -11.04
N ASP A 215 12.45 -11.19 -10.54
CA ASP A 215 12.65 -12.11 -9.40
C ASP A 215 13.19 -11.41 -8.12
N ALA A 216 12.93 -10.12 -7.96
CA ALA A 216 13.57 -9.28 -6.93
C ALA A 216 12.60 -8.68 -5.90
N GLY A 217 11.31 -8.94 -6.07
CA GLY A 217 10.26 -8.46 -5.19
C GLY A 217 10.12 -9.29 -3.91
N VAL A 218 8.99 -9.08 -3.25
CA VAL A 218 8.61 -9.83 -2.05
C VAL A 218 7.22 -10.41 -2.25
N THR A 219 7.01 -11.65 -1.79
CA THR A 219 5.69 -12.26 -1.81
C THR A 219 4.69 -11.40 -1.04
N LEU A 220 3.67 -10.92 -1.75
CA LEU A 220 2.58 -10.15 -1.17
C LEU A 220 1.41 -11.08 -0.82
N PRO A 221 0.93 -11.10 0.45
CA PRO A 221 -0.18 -11.95 0.84
C PRO A 221 -1.43 -11.72 -0.02
N GLY A 222 -2.05 -12.80 -0.49
CA GLY A 222 -3.29 -12.74 -1.29
C GLY A 222 -3.11 -12.37 -2.76
N VAL A 223 -1.87 -12.20 -3.25
CA VAL A 223 -1.57 -11.93 -4.66
C VAL A 223 -1.04 -13.19 -5.31
N ALA A 224 -1.86 -13.84 -6.14
CA ALA A 224 -1.46 -15.07 -6.83
C ALA A 224 -1.08 -14.86 -8.31
N ARG A 225 -1.55 -13.75 -8.91
CA ARG A 225 -1.39 -13.47 -10.34
C ARG A 225 -1.06 -11.99 -10.59
N ASP A 226 -0.40 -11.73 -11.71
CA ASP A 226 -0.05 -10.40 -12.21
C ASP A 226 -1.18 -9.77 -13.06
N PHE A 227 -0.92 -8.62 -13.69
CA PHE A 227 -1.86 -7.91 -14.56
C PHE A 227 -2.36 -8.65 -15.80
N GLU A 228 -1.64 -9.65 -16.27
CA GLU A 228 -2.07 -10.46 -17.41
C GLU A 228 -2.71 -11.78 -16.98
N GLY A 229 -2.86 -11.99 -15.67
CA GLY A 229 -3.29 -13.27 -15.12
C GLY A 229 -2.18 -14.33 -15.09
N THR A 230 -0.93 -13.94 -15.38
CA THR A 230 0.25 -14.79 -15.18
C THR A 230 0.37 -15.09 -13.70
N GLU A 231 0.62 -16.34 -13.34
CA GLU A 231 0.92 -16.65 -11.94
C GLU A 231 2.21 -15.94 -11.55
N LEU A 232 2.18 -15.21 -10.42
CA LEU A 232 3.41 -14.66 -9.82
C LEU A 232 4.39 -15.77 -9.42
N TYR A 233 3.95 -17.02 -9.50
CA TYR A 233 4.70 -18.24 -9.22
C TYR A 233 4.86 -19.11 -10.47
N SER A 234 4.90 -18.53 -11.67
CA SER A 234 5.01 -19.30 -12.93
C SER A 234 6.41 -19.88 -13.20
N GLY A 235 7.10 -20.33 -12.14
CA GLY A 235 8.08 -21.39 -12.24
C GLY A 235 7.36 -22.73 -12.29
N GLY A 236 6.81 -23.09 -13.46
CA GLY A 236 6.35 -24.46 -13.68
C GLY A 236 7.46 -25.43 -13.31
N GLU A 237 7.29 -26.15 -12.20
CA GLU A 237 8.09 -27.26 -11.68
C GLU A 237 9.64 -27.13 -11.56
N GLU A 238 10.30 -26.07 -12.03
CA GLU A 238 11.77 -26.04 -12.05
C GLU A 238 12.45 -25.16 -10.97
N ASN A 239 11.79 -24.16 -10.37
CA ASN A 239 12.37 -23.41 -9.23
C ASN A 239 11.30 -22.86 -8.30
N ALA A 240 11.04 -23.54 -7.18
CA ALA A 240 10.16 -23.08 -6.09
C ALA A 240 10.72 -21.86 -5.31
N ASP A 241 11.81 -21.26 -5.79
CA ASP A 241 12.57 -20.16 -5.18
C ASP A 241 12.44 -18.83 -5.95
N SER A 242 11.63 -18.76 -7.02
CA SER A 242 11.36 -17.51 -7.75
C SER A 242 10.46 -16.59 -6.90
N LEU A 243 10.94 -15.37 -6.68
CA LEU A 243 10.19 -14.28 -6.04
C LEU A 243 9.40 -13.53 -7.11
N PRO A 244 8.28 -12.86 -6.77
CA PRO A 244 7.62 -11.98 -7.74
C PRO A 244 8.55 -10.88 -8.24
N ASP A 245 8.30 -10.39 -9.45
CA ASP A 245 8.96 -9.18 -9.93
C ASP A 245 8.60 -7.94 -9.09
N ILE A 246 9.53 -6.98 -8.97
CA ILE A 246 9.17 -5.67 -8.42
C ILE A 246 8.30 -4.96 -9.47
N GLY A 247 7.05 -4.70 -9.12
CA GLY A 247 6.03 -4.12 -10.01
C GLY A 247 4.81 -5.03 -10.12
N ALA A 248 3.94 -4.75 -11.11
CA ALA A 248 2.67 -5.46 -11.27
C ALA A 248 2.62 -6.47 -12.44
N PHE A 249 3.74 -6.66 -13.15
CA PHE A 249 3.85 -7.61 -14.26
C PHE A 249 4.92 -8.61 -13.90
N GLU A 250 4.60 -9.88 -14.02
CA GLU A 250 5.54 -10.98 -13.92
C GLU A 250 6.19 -11.20 -15.29
N PHE A 251 7.51 -11.24 -15.32
CA PHE A 251 8.26 -11.45 -16.54
C PHE A 251 8.19 -12.93 -16.96
N VAL A 252 7.37 -13.22 -17.96
CA VAL A 252 7.32 -14.56 -18.56
C VAL A 252 8.44 -14.71 -19.58
N ARG A 253 9.38 -15.64 -19.30
CA ARG A 253 10.39 -16.05 -20.28
C ARG A 253 9.70 -16.71 -21.47
N ALA A 254 10.06 -16.31 -22.70
CA ALA A 254 9.61 -17.02 -23.89
C ALA A 254 10.05 -18.49 -23.81
N THR A 255 9.10 -19.42 -23.83
CA THR A 255 9.39 -20.84 -23.89
C THR A 255 10.12 -21.12 -25.21
N GLN A 256 11.30 -21.75 -25.16
CA GLN A 256 11.91 -22.25 -26.38
C GLN A 256 11.01 -23.34 -26.94
N GLU A 257 10.35 -23.08 -28.07
CA GLU A 257 9.76 -24.14 -28.88
C GLU A 257 10.89 -25.12 -29.18
N THR A 258 10.81 -26.32 -28.61
CA THR A 258 11.71 -27.41 -28.94
C THR A 258 11.45 -27.78 -30.38
N GLY A 259 12.28 -27.23 -31.27
CA GLY A 259 12.29 -27.58 -32.69
C GLY A 259 12.56 -29.07 -32.84
N VAL A 260 11.49 -29.86 -32.97
CA VAL A 260 11.58 -31.25 -33.38
C VAL A 260 12.11 -31.24 -34.81
N SER A 261 13.42 -31.42 -34.94
CA SER A 261 14.09 -31.69 -36.20
C SER A 261 13.45 -32.93 -36.82
N ARG A 262 12.56 -32.73 -37.80
CA ARG A 262 12.15 -33.80 -38.71
C ARG A 262 13.40 -34.21 -39.49
N ARG A 263 14.04 -35.29 -39.05
CA ARG A 263 14.92 -36.05 -39.94
C ARG A 263 14.06 -36.56 -41.09
N LEU A 264 14.26 -35.98 -42.28
CA LEU A 264 13.82 -36.57 -43.53
C LEU A 264 14.64 -37.85 -43.71
N GLY A 265 13.97 -38.99 -43.61
CA GLY A 265 14.46 -40.25 -44.13
C GLY A 265 13.83 -40.47 -45.49
N GLU A 266 14.63 -40.31 -46.54
CA GLU A 266 14.52 -41.03 -47.81
C GLU A 266 15.89 -41.67 -48.08
#